data_AF-W7SXJ3-F1
#
_entry.id   AF-W7SXJ3-F1
#
_cell.length_a   1.000
_cell.length_b   1.000
_cell.length_c   1.000
_cell.angle_alpha   90.00
_cell.angle_beta   90.00
_cell.angle_gamma   90.00
#
_symmetry.space_group_name_H-M   'P 1'
#
loop_
_entity.id
_entity.type
_entity.pdbx_description
1 polymer ?
#
loop_
_entity_poly.entity_id
_entity_poly.type
_entity_poly.pdbx_seq_one_letter_code
_entity_poly.pdbx_strand_id
1 'polypeptide(L)'
;MPETPQWQPCPDGVPLECTSVQVPLDYQHPDGAKIGIEVSRHKATGRRRGVLLMNPGGPGAPGILMPLQVALPKSVTDEYDLIGFDPRGTGHSAPDGSIADAVTEAKMIARSTPRCTRSARIVRCWTA
;
A
#
# COMPACT_ATOMS: atom_id res chain seq x y z
N MET A 1 -7.84 -7.84 19.82
CA MET A 1 -8.75 -8.07 18.67
C MET A 1 -8.60 -6.88 17.75
N PRO A 2 -8.57 -7.03 16.41
CA PRO A 2 -8.52 -5.86 15.55
C PRO A 2 -9.78 -5.02 15.77
N GLU A 3 -9.60 -3.72 15.93
CA GLU A 3 -10.69 -2.77 16.15
C GLU A 3 -11.52 -2.63 14.86
N THR A 4 -12.82 -2.36 15.01
CA THR A 4 -13.69 -2.05 13.88
C THR A 4 -13.23 -0.74 13.24
N PRO A 5 -12.93 -0.70 11.93
CA PRO A 5 -12.46 0.52 11.27
C PRO A 5 -13.50 1.63 11.38
N GLN A 6 -13.05 2.80 11.84
CA GLN A 6 -13.86 4.01 11.90
C GLN A 6 -13.70 4.75 10.58
N TRP A 7 -14.77 4.84 9.81
CA TRP A 7 -14.76 5.44 8.48
C TRP A 7 -15.12 6.93 8.56
N GLN A 8 -14.40 7.73 7.79
CA GLN A 8 -14.68 9.15 7.60
C GLN A 8 -14.64 9.48 6.10
N PRO A 9 -15.25 10.59 5.65
CA PRO A 9 -14.99 11.08 4.30
C PRO A 9 -13.48 11.25 4.06
N CYS A 10 -13.00 10.84 2.88
CA CYS A 10 -11.62 11.13 2.50
C CYS A 10 -11.40 12.65 2.38
N PRO A 11 -10.17 13.15 2.62
CA PRO A 11 -9.81 14.55 2.38
C PRO A 11 -10.04 14.99 0.93
N ASP A 12 -10.01 16.31 0.69
CA ASP A 12 -10.05 16.94 -0.64
C ASP A 12 -11.28 16.61 -1.50
N GLY A 13 -12.37 16.15 -0.87
CA GLY A 13 -13.65 15.90 -1.54
C GLY A 13 -13.65 14.66 -2.44
N VAL A 14 -12.67 13.77 -2.29
CA VAL A 14 -12.65 12.48 -2.99
C VAL A 14 -13.90 11.68 -2.55
N PRO A 15 -14.71 11.13 -3.49
CA PRO A 15 -15.97 10.45 -3.16
C PRO A 15 -15.75 9.03 -2.64
N LEU A 16 -14.94 8.91 -1.59
CA LEU A 16 -14.59 7.68 -0.89
C LEU A 16 -14.69 7.91 0.62
N GLU A 17 -14.85 6.83 1.37
CA GLU A 17 -14.62 6.83 2.81
C GLU A 17 -13.20 6.34 3.08
N CYS A 18 -12.45 7.02 3.94
CA CYS A 18 -11.10 6.65 4.34
C CYS A 18 -11.08 6.19 5.80
N THR A 19 -10.06 5.41 6.17
CA THR A 19 -9.74 5.00 7.55
C THR A 19 -8.27 4.55 7.64
N SER A 20 -7.73 4.53 8.84
CA SER A 20 -6.39 4.02 9.12
C SER A 20 -6.47 2.75 9.97
N VAL A 21 -5.79 1.69 9.53
CA VAL A 21 -5.71 0.42 10.24
C VAL A 21 -4.34 0.25 10.88
N GLN A 22 -4.30 0.18 12.20
CA GLN A 22 -3.05 0.01 12.95
C GLN A 22 -2.57 -1.45 12.92
N VAL A 23 -1.36 -1.66 12.40
CA VAL A 23 -0.70 -2.97 12.34
C VAL A 23 0.69 -2.92 12.98
N PRO A 24 1.23 -4.02 13.52
CA PRO A 24 2.59 -4.00 14.05
C PRO A 24 3.62 -3.78 12.93
N LEU A 25 4.65 -2.98 13.25
CA LEU A 25 5.81 -2.82 12.39
C LEU A 25 6.54 -4.16 12.23
N ASP A 26 6.74 -4.86 13.35
CA ASP A 26 7.32 -6.19 13.40
C ASP A 26 6.31 -7.18 14.00
N TYR A 27 5.87 -8.15 13.21
CA TYR A 27 4.92 -9.17 13.65
C TYR A 27 5.51 -10.16 14.68
N GLN A 28 6.84 -10.24 14.84
CA GLN A 28 7.47 -10.98 15.93
C GLN A 28 7.35 -10.24 17.28
N HIS A 29 7.12 -8.92 17.24
CA HIS A 29 6.93 -8.06 18.41
C HIS A 29 5.58 -7.31 18.27
N PRO A 30 4.43 -8.00 18.38
CA PRO A 30 3.11 -7.46 18.02
C PRO A 30 2.64 -6.29 18.91
N ASP A 31 3.18 -6.20 20.13
CA ASP A 31 2.92 -5.10 21.08
C ASP A 31 3.91 -3.94 20.95
N GLY A 32 4.85 -4.03 20.00
CA GLY A 32 5.84 -2.99 19.71
C GLY A 32 5.27 -1.83 18.90
N ALA A 33 6.16 -1.15 18.15
CA ALA A 33 5.77 -0.03 17.30
C ALA A 33 4.70 -0.45 16.28
N LYS A 34 3.67 0.38 16.11
CA LYS A 34 2.62 0.20 15.12
C LYS A 34 2.74 1.23 14.01
N ILE A 35 2.31 0.85 12.82
CA ILE A 35 2.18 1.71 11.65
C ILE A 35 0.72 1.77 11.22
N GLY A 36 0.31 2.90 10.66
CA GLY A 36 -0.98 3.06 10.01
C GLY A 36 -0.94 2.53 8.58
N ILE A 37 -1.96 1.75 8.22
CA ILE A 37 -2.26 1.38 6.83
C ILE A 37 -3.50 2.16 6.43
N GLU A 38 -3.32 3.08 5.49
CA GLU A 38 -4.40 3.90 4.95
C GLU A 38 -5.23 3.10 3.95
N VAL A 39 -6.54 3.15 4.17
CA VAL A 39 -7.53 2.36 3.45
C VAL A 39 -8.65 3.28 3.00
N SER A 40 -9.11 3.11 1.76
CA SER A 40 -10.27 3.78 1.21
C SER A 40 -11.38 2.77 0.86
N ARG A 41 -12.62 3.25 0.84
CA ARG A 41 -13.82 2.48 0.52
C ARG A 41 -14.72 3.25 -0.41
N HIS A 42 -15.04 2.64 -1.55
CA HIS A 42 -16.23 2.95 -2.32
C HIS A 42 -17.32 1.96 -1.93
N LYS A 43 -18.43 2.44 -1.37
CA LYS A 43 -19.53 1.56 -0.93
C LYS A 43 -20.25 0.93 -2.11
N ALA A 44 -20.70 -0.30 -1.92
CA ALA A 44 -21.66 -0.92 -2.83
C ALA A 44 -22.94 -0.07 -2.91
N THR A 45 -23.51 0.05 -4.11
CA THR A 45 -24.75 0.82 -4.35
C THR A 45 -26.03 0.00 -4.23
N GLY A 46 -25.94 -1.33 -4.24
CA GLY A 46 -27.07 -2.25 -4.15
C GLY A 46 -27.02 -3.16 -2.91
N ARG A 47 -27.42 -4.43 -3.08
CA ARG A 47 -27.34 -5.42 -2.00
C ARG A 47 -25.91 -5.90 -1.85
N ARG A 48 -25.23 -5.36 -0.84
CA ARG A 48 -23.86 -5.74 -0.49
C ARG A 48 -23.72 -7.25 -0.21
N ARG A 49 -22.81 -7.89 -0.94
CA ARG A 49 -22.35 -9.27 -0.79
C ARG A 49 -21.03 -9.38 -0.06
N GLY A 50 -20.15 -8.37 -0.15
CA GLY A 50 -18.85 -8.43 0.51
C GLY A 50 -17.93 -7.28 0.17
N VAL A 51 -16.62 -7.55 0.25
CA VAL A 51 -15.52 -6.63 -0.02
C VAL A 51 -14.71 -7.15 -1.20
N LEU A 52 -14.31 -6.25 -2.10
CA LEU A 52 -13.28 -6.50 -3.10
C LEU A 52 -12.07 -5.62 -2.78
N LEU A 53 -11.01 -6.26 -2.27
CA LEU A 53 -9.75 -5.60 -1.93
C LEU A 53 -8.85 -5.50 -3.16
N MET A 54 -8.37 -4.28 -3.43
CA MET A 54 -7.54 -3.95 -4.58
C MET A 54 -6.09 -3.72 -4.14
N ASN A 55 -5.15 -4.30 -4.86
CA ASN A 55 -3.71 -4.09 -4.66
C ASN A 55 -3.12 -3.45 -5.94
N PRO A 56 -2.45 -2.29 -5.86
CA PRO A 56 -2.03 -1.50 -7.03
C PRO A 56 -0.94 -2.13 -7.91
N GLY A 57 -0.38 -3.27 -7.52
CA GLY A 57 0.62 -3.98 -8.32
C GLY A 57 2.04 -3.63 -7.92
N GLY A 58 2.93 -3.43 -8.90
CA GLY A 58 4.40 -3.40 -8.74
C GLY A 58 4.88 -2.67 -7.47
N PRO A 59 5.86 -3.14 -6.71
CA PRO A 59 6.09 -2.62 -5.36
C PRO A 59 6.27 -1.09 -5.29
N GLY A 60 5.70 -0.48 -4.24
CA GLY A 60 5.84 0.95 -3.99
C GLY A 60 4.81 1.84 -4.69
N ALA A 61 3.68 1.31 -5.16
CA ALA A 61 2.57 2.11 -5.68
C ALA A 61 1.49 2.35 -4.59
N PRO A 62 0.89 3.56 -4.51
CA PRO A 62 -0.24 3.82 -3.63
C PRO A 62 -1.52 3.22 -4.24
N GLY A 63 -2.46 2.80 -3.40
CA GLY A 63 -3.69 2.13 -3.79
C GLY A 63 -4.98 2.77 -3.29
N ILE A 64 -4.94 3.82 -2.44
CA ILE A 64 -6.17 4.43 -1.90
C ILE A 64 -7.10 5.04 -2.97
N LEU A 65 -6.62 5.33 -4.20
CA LEU A 65 -7.48 5.85 -5.28
C LEU A 65 -7.94 4.77 -6.27
N MET A 66 -7.49 3.52 -6.13
CA MET A 66 -7.87 2.44 -7.05
C MET A 66 -9.38 2.24 -7.23
N PRO A 67 -10.24 2.37 -6.19
CA PRO A 67 -11.68 2.24 -6.36
C PRO A 67 -12.30 3.18 -7.41
N LEU A 68 -11.64 4.30 -7.72
CA LEU A 68 -12.07 5.27 -8.73
C LEU A 68 -11.36 5.10 -10.08
N GLN A 69 -10.26 4.35 -10.12
CA GLN A 69 -9.40 4.23 -11.30
C GLN A 69 -9.67 2.96 -12.11
N VAL A 70 -10.27 1.94 -11.48
CA VAL A 70 -10.56 0.66 -12.12
C VAL A 70 -12.01 0.61 -12.57
N ALA A 71 -12.22 0.51 -13.89
CA ALA A 71 -13.54 0.27 -14.46
C ALA A 71 -13.97 -1.18 -14.19
N LEU A 72 -14.98 -1.36 -13.33
CA LEU A 72 -15.60 -2.65 -13.06
C LEU A 72 -17.02 -2.70 -13.64
N PRO A 73 -17.53 -3.89 -14.00
CA PRO A 73 -18.93 -4.05 -14.35
C PRO A 73 -19.85 -3.58 -13.22
N LYS A 74 -20.99 -2.97 -13.57
CA LYS A 74 -21.96 -2.46 -12.59
C LYS A 74 -22.44 -3.54 -11.61
N SER A 75 -22.56 -4.79 -12.06
CA SER A 75 -22.90 -5.93 -11.20
C SER A 75 -21.91 -6.13 -10.06
N VAL A 76 -20.64 -5.76 -10.25
CA VAL A 76 -19.62 -5.81 -9.20
C VAL A 76 -19.75 -4.60 -8.26
N THR A 77 -19.86 -3.39 -8.80
CA THR A 77 -19.94 -2.17 -7.98
C THR A 77 -21.25 -2.05 -7.19
N ASP A 78 -22.32 -2.72 -7.65
CA ASP A 78 -23.59 -2.79 -6.92
C ASP A 78 -23.54 -3.78 -5.74
N GLU A 79 -22.64 -4.75 -5.77
CA GLU A 79 -22.62 -5.86 -4.83
C GLU A 79 -21.41 -5.86 -3.88
N TYR A 80 -20.32 -5.17 -4.20
CA TYR A 80 -19.10 -5.19 -3.40
C TYR A 80 -18.67 -3.78 -2.99
N ASP A 81 -18.28 -3.64 -1.72
CA ASP A 81 -17.47 -2.49 -1.33
C ASP A 81 -16.09 -2.65 -1.98
N LEU A 82 -15.67 -1.65 -2.74
CA LEU A 82 -14.34 -1.61 -3.33
C LEU A 82 -13.39 -0.99 -2.32
N ILE A 83 -12.34 -1.72 -1.96
CA ILE A 83 -11.36 -1.27 -0.98
C ILE A 83 -10.02 -1.05 -1.67
N GLY A 84 -9.54 0.18 -1.65
CA GLY A 84 -8.15 0.52 -1.97
C GLY A 84 -7.35 0.63 -0.68
N PHE A 85 -6.06 0.30 -0.72
CA PHE A 85 -5.19 0.55 0.41
C PHE A 85 -3.78 0.90 -0.08
N ASP A 86 -3.07 1.69 0.69
CA ASP A 86 -1.65 1.93 0.49
C ASP A 86 -0.88 0.84 1.26
N PRO A 87 -0.15 -0.08 0.61
CA PRO A 87 0.73 -0.99 1.32
C PRO A 87 1.70 -0.27 2.27
N ARG A 88 2.23 -1.00 3.27
CA ARG A 88 3.27 -0.47 4.19
C ARG A 88 4.35 0.30 3.44
N GLY A 89 4.64 1.51 3.91
CA GLY A 89 5.71 2.33 3.34
C GLY A 89 5.34 2.88 1.98
N THR A 90 4.05 2.97 1.65
CA THR A 90 3.52 3.57 0.41
C THR A 90 2.45 4.60 0.69
N GLY A 91 2.29 5.55 -0.24
CA GLY A 91 1.40 6.70 -0.17
C GLY A 91 1.33 7.30 1.23
N HIS A 92 0.13 7.32 1.78
CA HIS A 92 -0.17 7.86 3.10
C HIS A 92 0.15 6.89 4.25
N SER A 93 0.55 5.65 3.92
CA SER A 93 1.11 4.65 4.86
C SER A 93 2.64 4.68 4.93
N ALA A 94 3.28 5.70 4.33
CA ALA A 94 4.70 5.96 4.48
C ALA A 94 4.99 6.85 5.71
N PRO A 95 6.10 6.66 6.45
CA PRO A 95 6.43 7.45 7.64
C PRO A 95 6.53 8.97 7.40
N ASP A 96 6.80 9.38 6.16
CA ASP A 96 6.97 10.76 5.72
C ASP A 96 5.96 11.19 4.63
N GLY A 97 5.00 10.34 4.28
CA GLY A 97 4.02 10.61 3.22
C GLY A 97 4.54 10.43 1.78
N SER A 98 5.72 9.85 1.57
CA SER A 98 6.32 9.69 0.24
C SER A 98 6.70 8.25 -0.11
N ILE A 99 6.24 7.82 -1.29
CA ILE A 99 6.89 6.78 -2.12
C ILE A 99 7.35 7.31 -3.47
N ALA A 100 7.27 8.61 -3.70
CA ALA A 100 8.00 9.18 -4.83
C ALA A 100 9.51 8.86 -4.73
N ASP A 101 10.02 8.67 -3.51
CA ASP A 101 11.46 8.48 -3.28
C ASP A 101 11.90 7.03 -3.03
N ALA A 102 11.02 6.12 -2.57
CA ALA A 102 11.41 4.72 -2.33
C ALA A 102 11.64 3.92 -3.62
N VAL A 103 10.89 4.22 -4.70
CA VAL A 103 11.15 3.62 -6.02
C VAL A 103 12.44 4.17 -6.61
N THR A 104 12.82 5.42 -6.27
CA THR A 104 14.09 6.03 -6.65
C THR A 104 15.25 5.35 -5.92
N GLU A 105 15.16 5.15 -4.60
CA GLU A 105 16.15 4.40 -3.79
C GLU A 105 16.28 2.94 -4.27
N ALA A 106 15.20 2.21 -4.49
CA ALA A 106 15.28 0.81 -4.95
C ALA A 106 15.85 0.68 -6.38
N LYS A 107 15.57 1.63 -7.28
CA LYS A 107 16.24 1.71 -8.60
C LYS A 107 17.69 2.18 -8.51
N MET A 108 18.04 3.00 -7.53
CA MET A 108 19.41 3.48 -7.31
C MET A 108 20.28 2.39 -6.68
N ILE A 109 19.77 1.63 -5.70
CA ILE A 109 20.43 0.46 -5.09
C ILE A 109 20.62 -0.66 -6.13
N ALA A 110 19.64 -0.90 -7.01
CA ALA A 110 19.78 -1.85 -8.12
C ALA A 110 20.76 -1.39 -9.22
N ARG A 111 21.07 -0.09 -9.31
CA ARG A 111 22.08 0.47 -10.23
C ARG A 111 23.48 0.57 -9.60
N SER A 112 23.57 0.65 -8.27
CA SER A 112 24.83 0.78 -7.54
C SER A 112 25.38 -0.56 -7.02
N THR A 113 24.64 -1.67 -7.10
CA THR A 113 25.25 -2.99 -6.88
C THR A 113 26.36 -3.22 -7.90
N PRO A 114 27.64 -3.38 -7.48
CA PRO A 114 28.68 -3.79 -8.40
C PRO A 114 28.27 -5.14 -8.98
N ARG A 115 28.28 -5.28 -10.30
CA ARG A 115 28.14 -6.57 -10.95
C ARG A 115 29.28 -7.46 -10.47
N CYS A 116 29.03 -8.27 -9.44
CA CYS A 116 29.88 -9.41 -9.12
C CYS A 116 29.70 -10.41 -10.27
N THR A 117 30.55 -10.29 -11.29
CA THR A 117 30.66 -11.34 -12.30
C THR A 117 31.22 -12.57 -11.61
N ARG A 118 30.55 -13.70 -11.86
CA ARG A 118 30.83 -14.99 -11.26
C ARG A 118 32.15 -15.52 -11.85
N SER A 119 33.28 -15.09 -11.30
CA SER A 119 34.58 -15.70 -11.52
C SER A 119 35.32 -15.78 -10.20
N ALA A 120 35.94 -16.93 -9.98
CA ALA A 120 36.34 -17.44 -8.68
C ALA A 120 37.37 -16.58 -7.93
N ARG A 121 37.29 -16.70 -6.60
CA ARG A 121 38.23 -16.27 -5.54
C ARG A 121 38.21 -14.79 -5.11
N ILE A 122 37.72 -14.62 -3.87
CA ILE A 122 37.92 -13.50 -2.93
C ILE A 122 37.33 -12.16 -3.40
N VAL A 123 36.09 -11.88 -2.96
CA VAL A 123 35.44 -10.57 -3.14
C VAL A 123 35.78 -9.68 -1.95
N ARG A 124 36.70 -8.73 -2.12
CA ARG A 124 36.71 -7.49 -1.33
C ARG A 124 36.10 -6.39 -2.21
N CYS A 125 34.84 -6.03 -1.94
CA CYS A 125 34.26 -4.81 -2.48
C CYS A 125 34.87 -3.62 -1.72
N TRP A 126 35.57 -2.74 -2.42
CA TRP A 126 35.98 -1.42 -1.89
C TRP A 126 34.99 -0.37 -2.38
N THR A 127 34.60 0.55 -1.49
CA THR A 127 33.86 1.77 -1.80
C THR A 127 34.79 2.78 -2.47
N ALA A 128 34.36 3.36 -3.60
CA ALA A 128 34.92 4.62 -4.09
C ALA A 128 34.17 5.78 -3.45
#